data_AF-A0A7W0KUW6-F1
#
_entry.id   AF-A0A7W0KUW6-F1
#
_cell.length_a   1.000
_cell.length_b   1.000
_cell.length_c   1.000
_cell.angle_alpha   90.00
_cell.angle_beta   90.00
_cell.angle_gamma   90.00
#
_symmetry.space_group_name_H-M   'P 1'
#
loop_
_entity.id
_entity.type
_entity.pdbx_description
1 polymer ?
#
loop_
_entity_poly.entity_id
_entity_poly.type
_entity_poly.pdbx_seq_one_letter_code
_entity_poly.pdbx_strand_id
1 'polypeptide(L)' 'RIADPMVTVVHNDPVELGRCAAELALERLAGYNGPPRMVRLDAPLLLRESHRMVHR' A
#
# COMPACT_ATOMS: atom_id res chain seq x y z
N ARG A 1 16.96 2.32 16.66
CA ARG A 1 16.75 1.67 15.35
C ARG A 1 15.81 0.50 15.56
N ILE A 2 14.77 0.34 14.72
CA ILE A 2 13.80 -0.77 14.85
C ILE A 2 14.29 -2.04 14.13
N ALA A 3 15.24 -1.91 13.20
CA ALA A 3 15.98 -3.03 12.62
C ALA A 3 17.42 -2.61 12.30
N ASP A 4 18.35 -3.56 12.45
CA ASP A 4 19.74 -3.48 11.98
C ASP A 4 20.17 -4.89 11.52
N PRO A 5 20.41 -5.12 10.22
CA PRO A 5 20.35 -4.13 9.15
C PRO A 5 18.92 -3.71 8.78
N MET A 6 18.80 -2.63 8.03
CA MET A 6 17.51 -2.17 7.54
C MET A 6 16.87 -3.21 6.60
N VAL A 7 15.62 -3.56 6.89
CA VAL A 7 14.88 -4.59 6.17
C VAL A 7 14.29 -4.03 4.87
N THR A 8 14.46 -4.76 3.77
CA THR A 8 13.79 -4.51 2.49
C THR A 8 12.31 -4.84 2.63
N VAL A 9 11.44 -3.91 2.22
CA VAL A 9 10.00 -4.03 2.43
C VAL A 9 9.24 -3.76 1.14
N VAL A 10 8.06 -4.37 1.03
CA VAL A 10 7.03 -3.92 0.08
C VAL A 10 6.31 -2.75 0.72
N HIS A 11 6.32 -1.59 0.05
CA HIS A 11 5.67 -0.39 0.55
C HIS A 11 4.22 -0.36 0.10
N ASN A 12 3.32 -0.67 1.03
CA ASN A 12 1.90 -0.41 0.87
C ASN A 12 1.65 1.03 1.33
N ASP A 13 1.29 1.93 0.42
CA ASP A 13 1.01 3.33 0.75
C ASP A 13 -0.34 3.43 1.51
N PRO A 14 -0.34 3.65 2.83
CA PRO A 14 -1.56 3.67 3.61
C PRO A 14 -2.37 4.96 3.40
N VAL A 15 -1.71 6.04 2.98
CA VAL A 15 -2.36 7.34 2.74
C VAL A 15 -3.16 7.26 1.45
N GLU A 16 -2.55 6.74 0.39
CA GLU A 16 -3.21 6.51 -0.89
C GLU A 16 -4.38 5.54 -0.75
N LEU A 17 -4.15 4.43 -0.03
CA LEU A 17 -5.18 3.44 0.27
C LEU A 17 -6.38 4.06 0.99
N GLY A 18 -6.13 4.85 2.04
CA GLY A 18 -7.17 5.51 2.81
C GLY A 18 -7.98 6.50 1.97
N ARG A 19 -7.32 7.28 1.12
CA ARG A 19 -7.98 8.26 0.26
C ARG A 19 -8.90 7.58 -0.76
N CYS A 20 -8.39 6.60 -1.52
CA CYS A 20 -9.20 5.87 -2.49
C CYS A 20 -10.38 5.16 -1.83
N ALA A 21 -10.17 4.58 -0.64
CA ALA A 21 -11.25 3.95 0.12
C ALA A 21 -12.33 4.96 0.54
N ALA A 22 -11.92 6.13 1.03
CA ALA A 22 -12.84 7.20 1.44
C ALA A 22 -13.64 7.74 0.25
N GLU A 23 -13.00 7.98 -0.90
CA GLU A 23 -13.66 8.45 -2.13
C GLU A 23 -14.73 7.46 -2.60
N LEU A 24 -14.39 6.16 -2.70
CA LEU A 24 -15.35 5.12 -3.09
C LEU A 24 -16.55 5.05 -2.14
N ALA A 25 -16.31 5.18 -0.83
CA ALA A 25 -17.35 5.14 0.18
C ALA A 25 -18.26 6.39 0.12
N LEU A 26 -17.67 7.58 0.03
CA LEU A 26 -18.40 8.85 -0.04
C LEU A 26 -19.25 8.93 -1.32
N GLU A 27 -18.73 8.50 -2.46
CA GLU A 27 -19.50 8.46 -3.71
C GLU A 27 -20.68 7.48 -3.62
N ARG A 28 -20.50 6.34 -2.93
CA ARG A 28 -21.61 5.41 -2.66
C ARG A 28 -22.69 6.08 -1.79
N LEU A 29 -22.28 6.77 -0.72
CA LEU A 29 -23.21 7.52 0.14
C LEU A 29 -23.89 8.67 -0.60
N ALA A 30 -23.21 9.29 -1.56
CA ALA A 30 -23.75 10.35 -2.41
C ALA A 30 -24.73 9.83 -3.48
N GLY A 31 -25.04 8.53 -3.52
CA GLY A 31 -26.07 7.95 -4.39
C GLY A 31 -25.53 7.25 -5.64
N TYR A 32 -24.23 6.97 -5.73
CA TYR A 32 -23.74 6.06 -6.77
C TYR A 32 -24.36 4.67 -6.62
N ASN A 33 -25.23 4.30 -7.56
CA ASN A 33 -25.98 3.03 -7.54
C ASN A 33 -25.47 1.98 -8.55
N GLY A 34 -24.29 2.22 -9.14
CA GLY A 34 -23.66 1.28 -10.06
C GLY A 34 -23.04 0.06 -9.35
N PRO A 35 -22.40 -0.85 -10.12
CA PRO A 35 -21.75 -2.02 -9.54
C PRO A 35 -20.58 -1.64 -8.60
N PRO A 36 -20.14 -2.56 -7.72
CA PRO A 36 -18.91 -2.39 -6.94
C PRO A 36 -17.73 -2.01 -7.85
N ARG A 37 -16.90 -1.10 -7.36
CA ARG A 37 -15.70 -0.62 -8.08
C ARG A 37 -14.45 -1.13 -7.37
N MET A 38 -13.43 -1.41 -8.17
CA MET A 38 -12.14 -1.90 -7.70
C MET A 38 -11.07 -0.89 -8.11
N VAL A 39 -10.19 -0.55 -7.17
CA VAL A 39 -9.00 0.27 -7.41
C VAL A 39 -7.79 -0.59 -7.09
N ARG A 40 -6.80 -0.58 -7.99
CA ARG A 40 -5.52 -1.26 -7.80
C ARG A 40 -4.45 -0.20 -7.54
N LEU A 41 -3.79 -0.31 -6.39
CA LEU A 41 -2.67 0.55 -6.01
C LEU A 41 -1.36 -0.21 -6.23
N ASP A 42 -0.32 0.52 -6.64
CA ASP A 42 1.01 -0.06 -6.76
C ASP A 42 1.66 -0.21 -5.39
N ALA A 43 2.43 -1.30 -5.23
CA ALA A 43 3.12 -1.63 -3.98
C ALA A 43 4.63 -1.78 -4.28
N PRO A 44 5.39 -0.67 -4.35
CA PRO A 44 6.78 -0.71 -4.76
C PRO A 44 7.66 -1.45 -3.74
N LEU A 45 8.67 -2.16 -4.23
CA LEU A 45 9.71 -2.77 -3.40
C LEU A 45 10.75 -1.73 -3.00
N LEU A 46 10.89 -1.46 -1.71
CA LEU A 46 11.91 -0.57 -1.16
C LEU A 46 13.13 -1.39 -0.73
N LEU A 47 14.13 -1.42 -1.60
CA LEU A 47 15.40 -2.07 -1.31
C LEU A 47 16.13 -1.37 -0.15
N ARG A 48 16.61 -2.18 0.79
CA ARG A 48 17.40 -1.81 1.97
C ARG A 48 18.47 -2.86 2.23
N GLU A 49 19.38 -2.62 3.16
CA GLU A 49 20.57 -3.45 3.42
C GLU A 49 20.33 -4.97 3.43
N SER A 50 19.20 -5.43 4.01
CA SER A 50 18.90 -6.85 4.13
C SER A 50 18.84 -7.63 2.80
N HIS A 51 18.55 -7.00 1.65
CA HIS A 51 18.47 -7.73 0.37
C HIS A 51 19.81 -8.27 -0.11
N ARG A 52 20.92 -7.76 0.44
CA ARG A 52 22.29 -8.18 0.09
C ARG A 52 22.85 -9.21 1.05
N MET A 53 22.15 -9.48 2.15
CA MET A 53 22.60 -10.48 3.11
C MET A 53 22.32 -11.88 2.55
N VAL A 54 23.39 -12.60 2.26
CA VAL A 54 23.34 -14.03 1.98
C VAL A 54 23.63 -14.74 3.29
N HIS A 55 22.67 -15.50 3.82
CA HIS A 55 22.95 -16.38 4.95
C HIS A 55 23.78 -17.56 4.43
N ARG A 56 24.97 -17.76 4.99
CA ARG A 56 25.90 -18.83 4.63
C ARG A 56 25.80 -19.96 5.62
#